data_AF-A0A0F5VL50-F1
#
_entry.id   AF-A0A0F5VL50-F1
#
_cell.length_a   1.000
_cell.length_b   1.000
_cell.length_c   1.000
_cell.angle_alpha   90.00
_cell.angle_beta   90.00
_cell.angle_gamma   90.00
#
_symmetry.space_group_name_H-M   'P 1'
#
loop_
_entity.id
_entity.type
_entity.pdbx_description
1 polymer ?
#
loop_
_entity_poly.entity_id
_entity_poly.type
_entity_poly.pdbx_seq_one_letter_code
_entity_poly.pdbx_strand_id
1 'polypeptide(L)'
;KVWDGWWNTGDIGVHRWDGTVDILDREVDVIPGTSGIELESLLLERLEDASEVIVLGNPNGLPVPIVSTHSGTLDREAWERATAGLIALDEPRVIDWEDFPRTGTWKVRRFDLREKVLQSRETFGSGRWT
;
A
#
# COMPACT_ATOMS: atom_id res chain seq x y z
N LYS A 1 -2.30 21.56 -6.93
CA LYS A 1 -3.27 20.71 -7.69
C LYS A 1 -3.36 21.09 -9.17
N VAL A 2 -2.89 22.28 -9.58
CA VAL A 2 -2.62 22.58 -10.99
C VAL A 2 -1.10 22.66 -11.17
N TRP A 3 -0.58 22.03 -12.21
CA TRP A 3 0.82 22.09 -12.62
C TRP A 3 0.86 22.41 -14.11
N ASP A 4 1.48 23.54 -14.48
CA ASP A 4 1.56 24.03 -15.87
C ASP A 4 0.21 24.03 -16.64
N GLY A 5 -0.86 24.49 -15.98
CA GLY A 5 -2.21 24.52 -16.57
C GLY A 5 -2.95 23.17 -16.56
N TRP A 6 -2.30 22.08 -16.16
CA TRP A 6 -2.90 20.75 -16.04
C TRP A 6 -3.39 20.45 -14.62
N TRP A 7 -4.54 19.80 -14.51
CA TRP A 7 -5.04 19.30 -13.24
C TRP A 7 -4.37 17.97 -12.87
N ASN A 8 -3.72 17.93 -11.72
CA ASN A 8 -3.06 16.74 -11.22
C ASN A 8 -4.04 15.87 -10.41
N THR A 9 -4.29 14.65 -10.88
CA THR A 9 -5.17 13.67 -10.21
C THR A 9 -4.50 12.98 -9.02
N GLY A 10 -3.17 12.94 -9.01
CA GLY A 10 -2.35 12.19 -8.06
C GLY A 10 -2.24 10.71 -8.39
N ASP A 11 -2.74 10.28 -9.55
CA ASP A 11 -2.66 8.91 -10.03
C ASP A 11 -1.47 8.76 -10.98
N ILE A 12 -0.83 7.60 -10.93
CA ILE A 12 0.24 7.17 -11.83
C ILE A 12 -0.38 6.20 -12.81
N GLY A 13 -0.10 6.41 -14.10
CA GLY A 13 -0.55 5.52 -15.14
C GLY A 13 0.39 5.47 -16.33
N VAL A 14 0.17 4.47 -17.18
CA VAL A 14 0.91 4.27 -18.43
C VAL A 14 -0.06 4.38 -19.60
N HIS A 15 0.25 5.29 -20.52
CA HIS A 15 -0.44 5.39 -21.79
C HIS A 15 0.21 4.43 -22.80
N ARG A 16 -0.57 3.49 -23.32
CA ARG A 16 -0.12 2.49 -24.29
C ARG A 16 -0.25 3.00 -25.71
N TRP A 17 0.46 2.34 -26.62
CA TRP A 17 0.50 2.71 -28.04
C TRP A 17 -0.85 2.52 -28.76
N ASP A 18 -1.72 1.66 -28.24
CA ASP A 18 -3.08 1.40 -28.74
C ASP A 18 -4.12 2.41 -28.22
N GLY A 19 -3.69 3.40 -27.44
CA GLY A 19 -4.53 4.47 -26.90
C GLY A 19 -5.18 4.11 -25.56
N THR A 20 -4.87 2.96 -24.96
CA THR A 20 -5.35 2.59 -23.63
C THR A 20 -4.50 3.23 -22.52
N VAL A 21 -5.09 3.42 -21.34
CA VAL A 21 -4.41 3.95 -20.15
C VAL A 21 -4.60 2.97 -18.99
N ASP A 22 -3.50 2.46 -18.46
CA ASP A 22 -3.51 1.69 -17.23
C ASP A 22 -3.27 2.64 -16.05
N ILE A 23 -4.14 2.57 -15.05
CA ILE A 23 -3.94 3.26 -13.78
C ILE A 23 -3.25 2.28 -12.83
N LEU A 24 -2.03 2.62 -12.42
CA LEU A 24 -1.15 1.71 -11.72
C LEU A 24 -1.14 1.96 -10.21
N ASP A 25 -1.07 3.23 -9.81
CA ASP A 25 -0.92 3.57 -8.39
C ASP A 25 -1.27 5.03 -8.09
N ARG A 26 -1.16 5.41 -6.83
CA ARG A 26 -1.19 6.79 -6.34
C ARG A 26 0.23 7.25 -6.07
N GLU A 27 0.58 8.46 -6.47
CA GLU A 27 1.92 9.04 -6.20
C GLU A 27 2.33 8.90 -4.72
N VAL A 28 1.41 9.23 -3.82
CA VAL A 28 1.64 9.22 -2.38
C VAL A 28 1.80 7.83 -1.80
N ASP A 29 1.44 6.78 -2.55
CA ASP A 29 1.49 5.38 -2.10
C ASP A 29 2.58 4.57 -2.81
N VAL A 30 3.35 5.20 -3.73
CA VAL A 30 4.48 4.56 -4.42
C VAL A 30 5.49 4.01 -3.42
N ILE A 31 5.91 2.77 -3.69
CA ILE A 31 7.03 2.12 -3.02
C ILE A 31 8.17 2.00 -4.04
N PRO A 32 9.39 2.47 -3.75
CA PRO A 32 10.50 2.30 -4.69
C PRO A 32 10.70 0.85 -5.11
N GLY A 33 10.62 0.60 -6.42
CA GLY A 33 10.84 -0.73 -7.01
C GLY A 33 9.60 -1.62 -7.17
N THR A 34 8.40 -1.18 -6.76
CA THR A 34 7.15 -1.96 -6.96
C THR A 34 5.90 -1.06 -6.92
N SER A 35 4.77 -1.53 -7.49
CA SER A 35 3.47 -0.94 -7.15
C SER A 35 3.03 -1.43 -5.77
N GLY A 36 2.50 -0.53 -4.94
CA GLY A 36 1.91 -0.87 -3.64
C GLY A 36 0.64 -1.69 -3.80
N ILE A 37 -0.23 -1.30 -4.75
CA ILE A 37 -1.50 -2.00 -5.03
C ILE A 37 -1.25 -3.43 -5.54
N GLU A 38 -0.30 -3.61 -6.46
CA GLU A 38 0.04 -4.94 -6.96
C GLU A 38 0.61 -5.83 -5.84
N LEU A 39 1.50 -5.26 -5.01
CA LEU A 39 2.08 -5.96 -3.88
C LEU A 39 1.03 -6.37 -2.84
N GLU A 40 0.09 -5.48 -2.52
CA GLU A 40 -1.04 -5.74 -1.61
C GLU A 40 -1.93 -6.87 -2.14
N SER A 41 -2.30 -6.77 -3.42
CA SER A 41 -3.16 -7.76 -4.08
C SER A 41 -2.49 -9.14 -4.08
N LEU A 42 -1.20 -9.21 -4.41
CA LEU A 42 -0.43 -10.45 -4.41
C LEU A 42 -0.31 -11.06 -3.01
N LEU A 43 -0.07 -10.26 -1.99
CA LEU A 43 -0.01 -10.74 -0.61
C LEU A 43 -1.36 -11.25 -0.13
N LEU A 44 -2.44 -10.55 -0.45
CA LEU A 44 -3.81 -10.97 -0.13
C LEU A 44 -4.17 -12.30 -0.82
N GLU A 45 -3.72 -12.51 -2.06
CA GLU A 45 -3.89 -13.80 -2.77
C GLU A 45 -3.05 -14.93 -2.17
N ARG A 46 -1.82 -14.66 -1.72
CA ARG A 46 -0.90 -15.67 -1.18
C ARG A 46 -1.17 -16.05 0.27
N LEU A 47 -1.84 -15.18 1.03
CA LEU A 47 -2.18 -15.40 2.43
C LEU A 47 -3.67 -15.75 2.54
N GLU A 48 -4.00 -17.04 2.48
CA GLU A 48 -5.40 -17.51 2.48
C GLU A 48 -6.23 -17.02 3.69
N ASP A 49 -5.60 -16.82 4.85
CA ASP A 49 -6.26 -16.33 6.06
C ASP A 49 -6.31 -14.79 6.15
N ALA A 50 -5.70 -14.06 5.21
CA ALA A 50 -5.71 -12.60 5.23
C ALA A 50 -7.07 -12.03 4.80
N SER A 51 -7.60 -11.12 5.61
CA SER A 51 -8.85 -10.40 5.34
C SER A 51 -8.61 -9.02 4.72
N GLU A 52 -7.45 -8.42 4.97
CA GLU A 52 -7.01 -7.13 4.43
C GLU A 52 -5.49 -7.05 4.49
N VAL A 53 -4.86 -6.53 3.43
CA VAL A 53 -3.41 -6.28 3.38
C VAL A 53 -3.16 -4.88 2.84
N ILE A 54 -2.42 -4.07 3.59
CA ILE A 54 -1.95 -2.75 3.18
C ILE A 54 -0.45 -2.69 3.36
N VAL A 55 0.29 -2.21 2.36
CA VAL A 55 1.74 -2.00 2.47
C VAL A 55 2.04 -0.51 2.42
N LEU A 56 2.57 0.02 3.52
CA LEU A 56 2.95 1.42 3.63
C LEU A 56 4.44 1.59 3.28
N GLY A 57 4.74 2.31 2.20
CA GLY A 57 6.12 2.69 1.90
C GLY A 57 6.70 3.58 3.01
N ASN A 58 7.89 3.29 3.51
CA ASN A 58 8.55 4.02 4.60
C ASN A 58 9.84 4.69 4.09
N PRO A 59 9.90 6.02 3.94
CA PRO A 59 11.12 6.70 3.48
C PRO A 59 12.36 6.47 4.36
N ASN A 60 12.17 6.09 5.62
CA ASN A 60 13.24 5.89 6.59
C ASN A 60 13.59 4.40 6.81
N GLY A 61 13.05 3.48 6.00
CA GLY A 61 13.24 2.04 6.20
C GLY A 61 12.63 1.17 5.11
N LEU A 62 12.30 -0.07 5.47
CA LEU A 62 11.60 -0.99 4.56
C LEU A 62 10.10 -0.69 4.52
N PRO A 63 9.39 -0.99 3.42
CA PRO A 63 7.94 -0.91 3.37
C PRO A 63 7.34 -1.80 4.45
N VAL A 64 6.33 -1.28 5.15
CA VAL A 64 5.74 -1.95 6.32
C VAL A 64 4.40 -2.56 5.93
N PRO A 65 4.26 -3.89 5.97
CA PRO A 65 2.98 -4.56 5.76
C PRO A 65 2.11 -4.45 7.00
N ILE A 66 0.83 -4.17 6.80
CA ILE A 66 -0.21 -4.19 7.80
C ILE A 66 -1.25 -5.20 7.34
N VAL A 67 -1.46 -6.22 8.15
CA VAL A 67 -2.27 -7.38 7.80
C VAL A 67 -3.35 -7.55 8.85
N SER A 68 -4.58 -7.79 8.41
CA SER A 68 -5.59 -8.42 9.26
C SER A 68 -5.86 -9.83 8.74
N THR A 69 -6.09 -10.75 9.66
CA THR A 69 -6.40 -12.15 9.33
C THR A 69 -7.73 -12.54 9.97
N HIS A 70 -8.41 -13.54 9.39
CA HIS A 70 -9.66 -14.03 9.95
C HIS A 70 -9.45 -14.74 11.29
N SER A 71 -8.28 -15.34 11.52
CA SER A 71 -7.92 -15.96 12.80
C SER A 71 -7.42 -14.97 13.87
N GLY A 72 -7.13 -13.72 13.49
CA GLY A 72 -6.50 -12.71 14.37
C GLY A 72 -5.01 -12.95 14.62
N THR A 73 -4.41 -13.97 14.00
CA THR A 73 -2.96 -14.25 14.07
C THR A 73 -2.37 -14.44 12.68
N LEU A 74 -1.09 -14.15 12.51
CA LEU A 74 -0.37 -14.39 11.27
C LEU A 74 0.68 -15.48 11.49
N ASP A 75 0.52 -16.60 10.79
CA ASP A 75 1.49 -17.69 10.82
C ASP A 75 2.81 -17.26 10.16
N ARG A 76 3.93 -17.54 10.85
CA ARG A 76 5.26 -17.10 10.40
C ARG A 76 5.67 -17.81 9.10
N GLU A 77 5.42 -19.11 8.99
CA GLU A 77 5.80 -19.84 7.77
C GLU A 77 4.94 -19.43 6.58
N ALA A 78 3.65 -19.19 6.79
CA ALA A 78 2.75 -18.64 5.76
C ALA A 78 3.23 -17.27 5.29
N TRP A 79 3.63 -16.40 6.21
CA TRP A 79 4.22 -15.10 5.89
C TRP A 79 5.51 -15.21 5.07
N GLU A 80 6.44 -16.08 5.47
CA GLU A 80 7.69 -16.32 4.73
C GLU A 80 7.44 -16.87 3.32
N ARG A 81 6.51 -17.80 3.17
CA ARG A 81 6.11 -18.32 1.84
C ARG A 81 5.46 -17.24 0.99
N ALA A 82 4.57 -16.43 1.56
CA ALA A 82 3.86 -15.39 0.83
C ALA A 82 4.81 -14.27 0.34
N THR A 83 5.83 -13.95 1.14
CA THR A 83 6.81 -12.90 0.81
C THR A 83 8.01 -13.39 0.00
N ALA A 84 8.12 -14.69 -0.26
CA ALA A 84 9.19 -15.25 -1.06
C ALA A 84 9.24 -14.62 -2.47
N GLY A 85 10.42 -14.12 -2.85
CA GLY A 85 10.68 -13.49 -4.14
C GLY A 85 10.17 -12.04 -4.29
N LEU A 86 9.63 -11.44 -3.22
CA LEU A 86 9.24 -10.03 -3.21
C LEU A 86 10.42 -9.15 -2.79
N ILE A 87 10.25 -7.83 -2.89
CA ILE A 87 11.18 -6.87 -2.29
C ILE A 87 11.28 -7.09 -0.77
N ALA A 88 12.36 -6.63 -0.15
CA ALA A 88 12.48 -6.68 1.31
C ALA A 88 11.37 -5.84 1.97
N LEU A 89 10.66 -6.45 2.93
CA LEU A 89 9.60 -5.83 3.72
C LEU A 89 10.02 -5.82 5.19
N ASP A 90 9.52 -4.85 5.95
CA ASP A 90 9.62 -4.87 7.42
C ASP A 90 8.74 -5.98 8.00
N GLU A 91 8.90 -6.27 9.29
CA GLU A 91 8.05 -7.19 10.03
C GLU A 91 6.57 -6.76 9.92
N PRO A 92 5.65 -7.68 9.59
CA PRO A 92 4.25 -7.34 9.42
C PRO A 92 3.62 -6.87 10.73
N ARG A 93 2.76 -5.88 10.66
CA ARG A 93 1.94 -5.41 11.77
C ARG A 93 0.56 -6.04 11.66
N VAL A 94 0.23 -6.95 12.57
CA VAL A 94 -1.08 -7.59 12.60
C VAL A 94 -2.04 -6.72 13.41
N ILE A 95 -3.16 -6.34 12.81
CA ILE A 95 -4.23 -5.57 13.47
C ILE A 95 -5.60 -6.20 13.19
N ASP A 96 -6.58 -5.88 14.03
CA ASP A 96 -7.97 -6.29 13.78
C ASP A 96 -8.54 -5.58 12.54
N TRP A 97 -9.48 -6.21 11.86
CA TRP A 97 -10.05 -5.65 10.63
C TRP A 97 -10.74 -4.30 10.87
N GLU A 98 -11.38 -4.16 12.04
CA GLU A 98 -12.06 -2.94 12.49
C GLU A 98 -11.08 -1.81 12.82
N ASP A 99 -9.80 -2.14 13.04
CA ASP A 99 -8.76 -1.17 13.39
C ASP A 99 -8.19 -0.42 12.18
N PHE A 100 -8.51 -0.85 10.96
CA PHE A 100 -8.19 -0.08 9.76
C PHE A 100 -9.01 1.21 9.73
N PRO A 101 -8.38 2.40 9.74
CA PRO A 101 -9.11 3.64 9.61
C PRO A 101 -9.70 3.71 8.20
N ARG A 102 -11.01 3.91 8.08
CA ARG A 102 -11.71 3.92 6.80
C ARG A 102 -12.55 5.17 6.58
N THR A 103 -12.82 5.48 5.31
CA THR A 103 -13.82 6.49 4.93
C THR A 103 -15.24 5.90 5.07
N GLY A 104 -16.28 6.74 4.94
CA GLY A 104 -17.67 6.27 4.87
C GLY A 104 -18.00 5.37 3.67
N THR A 105 -17.06 5.25 2.71
CA THR A 105 -17.12 4.33 1.57
C THR A 105 -16.16 3.14 1.71
N TRP A 106 -15.72 2.83 2.94
CA TRP A 106 -14.88 1.69 3.32
C TRP A 106 -13.44 1.69 2.76
N LYS A 107 -13.01 2.77 2.12
CA LYS A 107 -11.62 2.92 1.67
C LYS A 107 -10.70 3.12 2.87
N VAL A 108 -9.58 2.41 2.91
CA VAL A 108 -8.56 2.62 3.95
C VAL A 108 -7.97 4.03 3.83
N ARG A 109 -7.95 4.75 4.94
CA ARG A 109 -7.30 6.06 5.10
C ARG A 109 -5.83 5.82 5.41
N ARG A 110 -5.02 5.57 4.37
CA ARG A 110 -3.59 5.22 4.48
C ARG A 110 -2.79 6.23 5.29
N PHE A 111 -3.12 7.52 5.21
CA PHE A 111 -2.51 8.58 6.02
C PHE A 111 -2.74 8.38 7.53
N ASP A 112 -3.98 8.12 7.93
CA ASP A 112 -4.34 7.85 9.33
C ASP A 112 -3.72 6.52 9.79
N LEU A 113 -3.70 5.50 8.93
CA LEU A 113 -3.10 4.20 9.24
C LEU A 113 -1.60 4.35 9.49
N ARG A 114 -0.92 5.14 8.66
CA ARG A 114 0.50 5.46 8.80
C ARG A 114 0.80 6.15 10.12
N GLU A 115 0.00 7.13 10.50
CA GLU A 115 0.16 7.81 11.79
C GLU A 115 -0.09 6.86 12.96
N LYS A 116 -1.12 5.99 12.87
CA LYS A 116 -1.44 5.00 13.89
C LYS A 116 -0.34 3.95 14.09
N VAL A 117 0.23 3.44 12.99
CA VAL A 117 1.14 2.27 13.02
C VAL A 117 2.62 2.66 13.02
N LEU A 118 3.00 3.69 12.26
CA LEU A 118 4.39 4.13 12.10
C LEU A 118 4.72 5.40 12.88
N GLN A 119 3.72 6.05 13.52
CA GLN A 119 3.90 7.34 14.20
C GLN A 119 4.51 8.42 13.29
N SER A 120 4.30 8.29 11.98
CA SER A 120 4.82 9.19 10.96
C SER A 120 3.74 9.49 9.93
N ARG A 121 3.89 10.61 9.23
CA ARG A 121 3.07 10.99 8.07
C ARG A 121 3.89 11.05 6.78
N GLU A 122 5.18 10.75 6.87
CA GLU A 122 6.09 10.79 5.73
C GLU A 122 5.80 9.63 4.78
N THR A 123 5.79 9.93 3.48
CA THR A 123 5.71 8.96 2.40
C THR A 123 6.64 9.41 1.27
N PHE A 124 6.85 8.56 0.26
CA PHE A 124 7.74 8.87 -0.86
C PHE A 124 7.18 9.97 -1.76
N GLY A 125 5.86 9.98 -1.99
CA GLY A 125 5.19 11.04 -2.74
C GLY A 125 4.99 12.30 -1.92
N SER A 126 5.18 13.46 -2.52
CA SER A 126 4.97 14.74 -1.85
C SER A 126 3.48 15.16 -1.90
N GLY A 127 2.70 14.53 -2.79
CA GLY A 127 1.34 14.98 -3.15
C GLY A 127 1.37 16.34 -3.87
N ARG A 128 2.55 16.78 -4.28
CA ARG A 128 2.90 18.07 -4.84
C ARG A 128 3.91 17.82 -5.96
N TRP A 129 3.51 17.13 -7.03
CA TRP A 129 4.34 17.08 -8.24
C TRP A 129 4.75 18.52 -8.62
N THR A 130 6.05 18.79 -8.60
CA THR A 130 6.72 20.03 -9.05
C THR A 130 7.49 19.77 -10.31
#